data_AF-A0A1G3C5H5-F1
#
_entry.id   AF-A0A1G3C5H5-F1
#
_cell.length_a   1.000
_cell.length_b   1.000
_cell.length_c   1.000
_cell.angle_alpha   90.00
_cell.angle_beta   90.00
_cell.angle_gamma   90.00
#
_symmetry.space_group_name_H-M   'P 1'
#
loop_
_entity.id
_entity.type
_entity.pdbx_description
1 polymer ?
#
loop_
_entity_poly.entity_id
_entity_poly.type
_entity_poly.pdbx_seq_one_letter_code
_entity_poly.pdbx_strand_id
1 'polypeptide(L)'
;MAFSLLVIGVIAVTHILISLGRNNTARQEYFRWAHRICGYIFFVLYLFICVIMFQKFTRITTSLSAEDAIHAYMGIAIFFTIVVKICIVRVYKKFYESLPIYGMITLIAVYLTVALNAAHYIISTFRD
;
A
#
# COMPACT_ATOMS: atom_id res chain seq x y z
N MET A 1 -11.16 6.70 0.06
CA MET A 1 -10.04 6.33 -0.85
C MET A 1 -8.92 5.60 -0.10
N ALA A 2 -8.25 6.23 0.88
CA ALA A 2 -7.15 5.56 1.61
C ALA A 2 -7.59 4.30 2.40
N PHE A 3 -8.77 4.31 3.00
CA PHE A 3 -9.36 3.12 3.63
C PHE A 3 -9.57 1.95 2.65
N SER A 4 -9.93 2.23 1.39
CA SER A 4 -10.11 1.20 0.36
C SER A 4 -8.78 0.49 0.05
N LEU A 5 -7.67 1.24 -0.02
CA LEU A 5 -6.33 0.67 -0.15
C LEU A 5 -5.98 -0.24 1.03
N LEU A 6 -6.31 0.19 2.26
CA LEU A 6 -6.05 -0.59 3.45
C LEU A 6 -6.81 -1.93 3.42
N VAL A 7 -8.12 -1.90 3.16
CA VAL A 7 -8.95 -3.11 3.09
C VAL A 7 -8.44 -4.08 2.03
N ILE A 8 -8.16 -3.60 0.81
CA ILE A 8 -7.64 -4.43 -0.27
C ILE A 8 -6.25 -4.98 0.08
N GLY A 9 -5.40 -4.16 0.71
CA GLY A 9 -4.08 -4.57 1.19
C GLY A 9 -4.16 -5.69 2.23
N VAL A 10 -5.06 -5.58 3.21
CA VAL A 10 -5.31 -6.63 4.21
C VAL A 10 -5.74 -7.92 3.51
N ILE A 11 -6.73 -7.86 2.61
CA ILE A 11 -7.20 -9.02 1.85
C ILE A 11 -6.04 -9.67 1.09
N ALA A 12 -5.25 -8.88 0.35
CA ALA A 12 -4.12 -9.39 -0.43
C ALA A 12 -3.08 -10.08 0.45
N VAL A 13 -2.72 -9.48 1.58
CA VAL A 13 -1.76 -10.02 2.54
C VAL A 13 -2.28 -11.31 3.19
N THR A 14 -3.53 -11.32 3.63
CA THR A 14 -4.15 -12.52 4.22
C THR A 14 -4.11 -13.69 3.23
N HIS A 15 -4.45 -13.46 1.95
CA HIS A 15 -4.42 -14.52 0.94
C HIS A 15 -3.00 -15.09 0.71
N ILE A 16 -1.97 -14.25 0.67
CA ILE A 16 -0.59 -14.75 0.45
C ILE A 16 -0.06 -15.49 1.68
N LEU A 17 -0.35 -15.03 2.91
CA LEU A 17 0.03 -15.73 4.14
C LEU A 17 -0.66 -17.11 4.25
N ILE A 18 -1.95 -17.15 3.92
CA ILE A 18 -2.73 -18.40 3.86
C ILE A 18 -2.16 -19.38 2.82
N SER A 19 -1.66 -18.86 1.70
CA SER A 19 -1.03 -19.65 0.63
C SER A 19 0.35 -20.19 1.01
N LEU A 20 1.11 -19.49 1.85
CA LEU A 20 2.43 -19.93 2.32
C LEU A 20 2.33 -21.07 3.35
N GLY A 21 1.30 -21.05 4.21
CA GLY A 21 1.07 -22.10 5.20
C GLY A 21 0.30 -23.34 4.68
N ARG A 22 0.03 -23.45 3.37
CA ARG A 22 -0.81 -24.51 2.78
C ARG A 22 0.04 -25.53 2.01
N ASN A 23 -0.30 -26.81 2.14
CA ASN A 23 0.30 -27.90 1.35
C ASN A 23 -0.63 -28.48 0.26
N ASN A 24 -1.88 -28.01 0.16
CA ASN A 24 -2.84 -28.44 -0.85
C ASN A 24 -2.76 -27.53 -2.10
N THR A 25 -2.33 -28.11 -3.22
CA THR A 25 -1.97 -27.40 -4.47
C THR A 25 -3.14 -26.68 -5.14
N ALA A 26 -4.32 -27.30 -5.27
CA ALA A 26 -5.47 -26.72 -5.98
C ALA A 26 -6.02 -25.46 -5.28
N ARG A 27 -6.14 -25.49 -3.95
CA ARG A 27 -6.55 -24.31 -3.18
C ARG A 27 -5.47 -23.24 -3.13
N GLN A 28 -4.20 -23.62 -3.21
CA GLN A 28 -3.08 -22.68 -3.23
C GLN A 28 -3.11 -21.80 -4.50
N GLU A 29 -3.48 -22.37 -5.64
CA GLU A 29 -3.66 -21.61 -6.89
C GLU A 29 -4.72 -20.52 -6.76
N TYR A 30 -5.86 -20.82 -6.15
CA TYR A 30 -6.90 -19.84 -5.85
C TYR A 30 -6.35 -18.67 -5.02
N PHE A 31 -5.65 -18.93 -3.92
CA PHE A 31 -5.11 -17.87 -3.05
C PHE A 31 -4.07 -17.01 -3.77
N ARG A 32 -3.21 -17.61 -4.61
CA ARG A 32 -2.25 -16.87 -5.44
C ARG A 32 -2.94 -16.00 -6.50
N TRP A 33 -4.00 -16.52 -7.13
CA TRP A 33 -4.78 -15.78 -8.11
C TRP A 33 -5.51 -14.60 -7.47
N ALA A 34 -6.19 -14.82 -6.34
CA ALA A 34 -6.88 -13.79 -5.58
C ALA A 34 -5.91 -12.70 -5.09
N HIS A 35 -4.74 -13.09 -4.57
CA HIS A 35 -3.66 -12.16 -4.21
C HIS A 35 -3.24 -11.30 -5.41
N ARG A 36 -3.06 -11.91 -6.60
CA ARG A 36 -2.65 -11.21 -7.81
C ARG A 36 -3.70 -10.17 -8.24
N ILE A 37 -4.98 -10.53 -8.22
CA ILE A 37 -6.07 -9.59 -8.54
C ILE A 37 -6.10 -8.43 -7.54
N CYS A 38 -6.07 -8.74 -6.24
CA CYS A 38 -6.05 -7.70 -5.20
C CYS A 38 -4.83 -6.79 -5.36
N GLY A 39 -3.66 -7.34 -5.72
CA GLY A 39 -2.45 -6.57 -6.00
C GLY A 39 -2.60 -5.60 -7.19
N TYR A 40 -3.24 -6.03 -8.28
CA TYR A 40 -3.50 -5.15 -9.41
C TYR A 40 -4.50 -4.04 -9.07
N ILE A 41 -5.60 -4.38 -8.38
CA ILE A 41 -6.58 -3.38 -7.94
C ILE A 41 -5.91 -2.38 -6.99
N PHE A 42 -5.13 -2.85 -6.03
CA PHE A 42 -4.35 -2.02 -5.12
C PHE A 42 -3.43 -1.06 -5.89
N PHE A 43 -2.67 -1.57 -6.86
CA PHE A 43 -1.75 -0.76 -7.66
C PHE A 43 -2.46 0.34 -8.45
N VAL A 44 -3.57 0.01 -9.13
CA VAL A 44 -4.36 0.99 -9.91
C VAL A 44 -4.94 2.07 -9.01
N LEU A 45 -5.54 1.70 -7.88
CA LEU A 45 -6.07 2.66 -6.91
C LEU A 45 -4.96 3.54 -6.31
N TYR A 46 -3.79 2.95 -6.04
CA TYR A 46 -2.65 3.67 -5.51
C TYR A 46 -2.15 4.72 -6.51
N LEU A 47 -1.97 4.35 -7.79
CA LEU A 47 -1.58 5.30 -8.84
C LEU A 47 -2.62 6.41 -9.01
N PHE A 48 -3.91 6.08 -8.96
CA PHE A 48 -4.98 7.07 -9.02
C PHE A 48 -4.87 8.10 -7.88
N ILE A 49 -4.60 7.64 -6.65
CA ILE A 49 -4.36 8.52 -5.50
C ILE A 49 -3.10 9.36 -5.69
N CYS A 50 -2.01 8.80 -6.22
CA CYS A 50 -0.80 9.56 -6.52
C CYS A 50 -1.06 10.71 -7.50
N VAL A 51 -1.87 10.50 -8.54
CA VAL A 51 -2.24 11.57 -9.48
C VAL A 51 -2.99 12.69 -8.77
N ILE A 52 -3.98 12.36 -7.94
CA ILE A 52 -4.73 13.36 -7.17
C ILE A 52 -3.81 14.13 -6.22
N MET A 53 -2.93 13.42 -5.51
CA MET A 53 -1.99 14.05 -4.57
C MET A 53 -0.97 14.93 -5.30
N PHE A 54 -0.49 14.52 -6.47
CA PHE A 54 0.42 15.32 -7.28
C PHE A 54 -0.26 16.61 -7.78
N GLN A 55 -1.52 16.52 -8.23
CA GLN A 55 -2.30 17.70 -8.59
C GLN A 55 -2.59 18.62 -7.41
N LYS A 56 -2.80 18.07 -6.20
CA LYS A 56 -2.92 18.86 -4.97
C LYS A 56 -1.59 19.58 -4.71
N PHE A 57 -0.47 18.87 -4.82
CA PHE A 57 0.87 19.40 -4.58
C PHE A 57 1.22 20.58 -5.49
N THR A 58 0.88 20.52 -6.78
CA THR A 58 1.13 21.64 -7.71
C THR A 58 0.29 22.89 -7.46
N ARG A 59 -0.79 22.78 -6.68
CA ARG A 59 -1.67 23.90 -6.30
C ARG A 59 -1.30 24.52 -4.96
N ILE A 60 -0.37 23.92 -4.23
CA ILE A 60 0.10 24.47 -2.95
C ILE A 60 0.99 25.68 -3.23
N THR A 61 0.54 26.87 -2.80
CA THR A 61 1.29 28.13 -2.90
C THR A 61 2.00 28.53 -1.60
N THR A 62 1.74 27.79 -0.51
CA THR A 62 2.29 28.00 0.83
C THR A 62 3.29 26.91 1.20
N SER A 63 4.05 27.08 2.29
CA SER A 63 4.90 26.01 2.82
C SER A 63 4.08 24.77 3.18
N LEU A 64 4.62 23.56 2.93
CA LEU A 64 4.00 22.33 3.41
C LEU A 64 3.94 22.30 4.93
N SER A 65 2.81 21.89 5.48
CA SER A 65 2.71 21.51 6.88
C SER A 65 3.58 20.28 7.14
N ALA A 66 4.02 20.09 8.40
CA ALA A 66 4.77 18.90 8.78
C ALA A 66 4.01 17.60 8.48
N GLU A 67 2.69 17.63 8.63
CA GLU A 67 1.80 16.48 8.39
C GLU A 67 1.69 16.12 6.90
N ASP A 68 1.48 17.13 6.04
CA ASP A 68 1.47 16.92 4.59
C ASP A 68 2.83 16.37 4.11
N ALA A 69 3.93 16.83 4.71
CA ALA A 69 5.27 16.33 4.39
C ALA A 69 5.46 14.86 4.81
N ILE A 70 5.03 14.48 6.02
CA ILE A 70 5.07 13.09 6.50
C ILE A 70 4.18 12.20 5.61
N HIS A 71 2.98 12.65 5.27
CA HIS A 71 2.06 11.92 4.39
C HIS A 71 2.67 11.70 3.00
N ALA A 72 3.27 12.74 2.41
CA ALA A 72 3.95 12.65 1.12
C ALA A 72 5.12 11.67 1.16
N TYR A 73 5.96 11.73 2.21
CA TYR A 73 7.08 10.82 2.39
C TYR A 73 6.61 9.36 2.52
N MET A 74 5.53 9.10 3.26
CA MET A 74 4.96 7.76 3.40
C MET A 74 4.39 7.25 2.07
N GLY A 75 3.75 8.13 1.30
CA GLY A 75 3.34 7.86 -0.07
C GLY A 75 4.53 7.40 -0.92
N ILE A 76 5.62 8.16 -0.95
CA ILE A 76 6.84 7.83 -1.71
C ILE A 76 7.43 6.49 -1.27
N ALA A 77 7.49 6.22 0.04
CA ALA A 77 7.97 4.94 0.56
C ALA A 77 7.11 3.76 0.08
N ILE A 78 5.78 3.90 0.10
CA ILE A 78 4.86 2.89 -0.46
C ILE A 78 5.14 2.68 -1.95
N PHE A 79 5.25 3.75 -2.74
CA PHE A 79 5.56 3.64 -4.17
C PHE A 79 6.85 2.85 -4.40
N PHE A 80 7.91 3.18 -3.66
CA PHE A 80 9.19 2.50 -3.76
C PHE A 80 9.07 1.00 -3.47
N THR A 81 8.34 0.61 -2.41
CA THR A 81 8.12 -0.81 -2.09
C THR A 81 7.38 -1.57 -3.20
N ILE A 82 6.40 -0.93 -3.85
CA ILE A 82 5.68 -1.51 -4.99
C ILE A 82 6.63 -1.72 -6.17
N VAL A 83 7.44 -0.70 -6.51
CA VAL A 83 8.44 -0.78 -7.59
C VAL A 83 9.42 -1.91 -7.31
N VAL A 84 9.95 -2.03 -6.09
CA VAL A 84 10.84 -3.12 -5.69
C VAL A 84 10.18 -4.48 -5.90
N LYS A 85 8.91 -4.66 -5.49
CA LYS A 85 8.19 -5.92 -5.75
C LYS A 85 8.09 -6.24 -7.24
N ILE A 86 7.80 -5.25 -8.08
CA ILE A 86 7.73 -5.42 -9.53
C ILE A 86 9.11 -5.83 -10.08
N CYS A 87 10.18 -5.16 -9.64
CA CYS A 87 11.56 -5.47 -10.02
C CYS A 87 11.95 -6.90 -9.62
N ILE A 88 11.59 -7.36 -8.42
CA ILE A 88 11.86 -8.74 -7.98
C ILE A 88 11.13 -9.74 -8.87
N VAL A 89 9.84 -9.50 -9.15
CA VAL A 89 9.02 -10.40 -9.97
C VAL A 89 9.54 -10.50 -11.40
N ARG A 90 10.01 -9.39 -11.97
CA ARG A 90 10.38 -9.27 -13.39
C ARG A 90 11.86 -9.52 -13.69
N VAL A 91 12.75 -9.03 -12.84
CA VAL A 91 14.20 -8.98 -13.10
C VAL A 91 14.96 -9.84 -12.10
N TYR A 92 14.74 -9.64 -10.80
CA TYR A 92 15.57 -10.23 -9.76
C TYR A 92 14.93 -11.44 -9.09
N LYS A 93 14.69 -12.50 -9.87
CA LYS A 93 13.95 -13.69 -9.40
C LYS A 93 14.59 -14.38 -8.19
N LYS A 94 15.90 -14.16 -7.95
CA LYS A 94 16.64 -14.62 -6.76
C LYS A 94 15.98 -14.21 -5.44
N PHE A 95 15.26 -13.08 -5.41
CA PHE A 95 14.62 -12.56 -4.20
C PHE A 95 13.12 -12.90 -4.09
N TYR A 96 12.61 -13.90 -4.83
CA TYR A 96 11.18 -14.24 -4.76
C TYR A 96 10.69 -14.58 -3.35
N GLU A 97 11.53 -15.22 -2.54
CA GLU A 97 11.19 -15.61 -1.17
C GLU A 97 10.93 -14.41 -0.27
N SER A 98 11.50 -13.23 -0.57
CA SER A 98 11.26 -12.00 0.20
C SER A 98 10.05 -11.18 -0.27
N LEU A 99 9.36 -11.57 -1.36
CA LEU A 99 8.17 -10.87 -1.85
C LEU A 99 7.06 -10.67 -0.81
N PRO A 100 6.74 -11.66 0.07
CA PRO A 100 5.76 -11.47 1.12
C PRO A 100 6.16 -10.38 2.11
N ILE A 101 7.46 -10.27 2.43
CA ILE A 101 8.00 -9.26 3.36
C ILE A 101 7.71 -7.85 2.83
N TYR A 102 8.02 -7.60 1.56
CA TYR A 102 7.69 -6.30 0.94
C TYR A 102 6.18 -6.03 0.91
N GLY A 103 5.35 -7.07 0.75
CA GLY A 103 3.89 -6.95 0.88
C GLY A 103 3.46 -6.51 2.28
N MET A 104 4.04 -7.08 3.33
CA MET A 104 3.79 -6.68 4.72
C MET A 104 4.23 -5.25 5.00
N ILE A 105 5.44 -4.87 4.55
CA ILE A 105 5.95 -3.50 4.71
C ILE A 105 5.00 -2.50 4.04
N THR A 106 4.52 -2.81 2.82
CA THR A 106 3.55 -1.97 2.11
C THR A 106 2.27 -1.81 2.94
N LEU A 107 1.72 -2.90 3.49
CA LEU A 107 0.49 -2.87 4.29
C LEU A 107 0.66 -2.03 5.57
N ILE A 108 1.78 -2.20 6.28
CA ILE A 108 2.08 -1.43 7.49
C ILE A 108 2.18 0.07 7.15
N ALA A 109 2.86 0.43 6.07
CA ALA A 109 2.97 1.82 5.64
C ALA A 109 1.60 2.43 5.31
N VAL A 110 0.74 1.71 4.58
CA VAL A 110 -0.64 2.16 4.30
C VAL A 110 -1.45 2.32 5.57
N TYR A 111 -1.35 1.36 6.51
CA TYR A 111 -2.03 1.44 7.80
C TYR A 111 -1.61 2.70 8.58
N LEU A 112 -0.30 2.96 8.66
CA LEU A 112 0.24 4.16 9.32
C LEU A 112 -0.28 5.44 8.66
N THR A 113 -0.31 5.51 7.33
CA THR A 113 -0.85 6.67 6.61
C THR A 113 -2.33 6.91 6.92
N VAL A 114 -3.14 5.86 6.96
CA VAL A 114 -4.57 5.96 7.31
C VAL A 114 -4.76 6.39 8.76
N ALA A 115 -4.01 5.79 9.69
CA ALA A 115 -4.11 6.09 11.11
C ALA A 115 -3.68 7.53 11.42
N LEU A 116 -2.58 8.02 10.84
CA LEU A 116 -2.11 9.39 11.03
C LEU A 116 -3.13 10.42 10.51
N ASN A 117 -3.69 10.20 9.32
CA ASN A 117 -4.72 11.10 8.79
C ASN A 117 -6.01 11.08 9.63
N ALA A 118 -6.42 9.90 10.11
CA ALA A 118 -7.59 9.78 10.98
C ALA A 118 -7.37 10.49 12.32
N ALA A 119 -6.19 10.31 12.93
CA ALA A 119 -5.83 10.97 14.18
C ALA A 119 -5.82 12.50 14.02
N HIS A 120 -5.21 13.02 12.95
CA HIS A 120 -5.22 14.45 12.67
C HIS A 120 -6.64 15.01 12.53
N TYR A 121 -7.50 14.34 11.75
CA TYR A 121 -8.90 14.76 11.58
C TYR A 121 -9.69 14.80 12.90
N ILE A 122 -9.49 13.82 13.77
CA ILE A 122 -10.14 13.78 15.08
C ILE A 122 -9.63 14.93 15.95
N ILE A 123 -8.31 15.14 16.02
CA ILE A 123 -7.72 16.21 16.83
C ILE A 123 -8.15 17.59 16.34
N SER A 124 -8.19 17.82 15.02
CA SER A 124 -8.64 19.10 14.47
C SER A 124 -10.11 19.37 14.80
N THR A 125 -10.95 18.33 14.75
CA THR A 125 -12.38 18.44 15.08
C THR A 125 -12.63 18.81 16.55
N PHE A 126 -11.76 18.40 17.48
CA PHE A 126 -11.88 18.76 18.91
C PHE A 126 -11.25 20.11 19.26
N ARG A 127 -10.43 20.69 18.36
CA ARG A 127 -9.77 21.97 18.58
C ARG A 127 -10.61 23.16 18.11
N ASP A 128 -11.60 22.90 17.25
CA ASP A 128 -12.61 23.84 16.79
C ASP A 128 -13.88 23.77 17.67
#